data_AF-A0A7Y8S140-F1
#
_entry.id   AF-A0A7Y8S140-F1
#
_cell.length_a   1.000
_cell.length_b   1.000
_cell.length_c   1.000
_cell.angle_alpha   90.00
_cell.angle_beta   90.00
_cell.angle_gamma   90.00
#
_symmetry.space_group_name_H-M   'P 1'
#
loop_
_entity.id
_entity.type
_entity.pdbx_description
1 polymer ?
#
loop_
_entity_poly.entity_id
_entity_poly.type
_entity_poly.pdbx_seq_one_letter_code
_entity_poly.pdbx_strand_id
1 'polypeptide(L)'
;MNRNPLIPFLLIAIMGIGLVFILSIKGLYDAKEIAGEGNKTAQENKADASPEEIYKANCVTCHGENYEGVSGPKLKGVGDHLDKGQIKEKIEKGGNGMPAGLVPAEKLDDMAKWVSELK
;
A
#
# COMPACT_ATOMS: atom_id res chain seq x y z
N MET A 1 -52.21 13.15 -34.94
CA MET A 1 -51.15 13.37 -33.91
C MET A 1 -51.19 12.18 -32.96
N ASN A 2 -50.57 11.04 -33.34
CA ASN A 2 -50.61 9.81 -32.54
C ASN A 2 -49.30 9.70 -31.75
N ARG A 3 -49.21 10.38 -30.60
CA ARG A 3 -48.10 10.15 -29.69
C ARG A 3 -48.46 8.97 -28.80
N ASN A 4 -47.88 7.82 -29.12
CA ASN A 4 -48.11 6.60 -28.38
C ASN A 4 -47.55 6.80 -26.96
N PRO A 5 -48.36 6.70 -25.90
CA PRO A 5 -47.95 7.03 -24.54
C PRO A 5 -46.81 6.13 -24.03
N LEU A 6 -46.52 5.03 -24.73
CA LEU A 6 -45.43 4.10 -24.46
C LEU A 6 -44.05 4.56 -24.99
N ILE A 7 -44.00 5.52 -25.92
CA ILE A 7 -42.72 6.05 -26.47
C ILE A 7 -41.81 6.64 -25.39
N PRO A 8 -42.26 7.51 -24.45
CA PRO A 8 -41.39 8.01 -23.39
C PRO A 8 -40.90 6.90 -22.45
N PHE A 9 -41.73 5.90 -22.15
CA PHE A 9 -41.31 4.76 -21.32
C PHE A 9 -40.26 3.89 -22.01
N LEU A 10 -40.38 3.67 -23.32
CA LEU A 10 -39.40 2.93 -24.12
C LEU A 10 -38.04 3.66 -24.15
N LEU A 11 -38.04 4.99 -24.29
CA LEU A 11 -36.83 5.80 -24.28
C LEU A 11 -36.11 5.76 -22.93
N ILE A 12 -36.85 5.82 -21.82
CA ILE A 12 -36.28 5.72 -20.46
C ILE A 12 -35.70 4.32 -20.23
N ALA A 13 -36.39 3.27 -20.68
CA ALA A 13 -35.91 1.89 -20.56
C ALA A 13 -34.58 1.67 -21.31
N ILE A 14 -34.47 2.18 -22.55
CA ILE A 14 -33.24 2.08 -23.35
C ILE A 14 -32.10 2.87 -22.70
N MET A 15 -32.38 4.09 -22.20
CA MET A 15 -31.40 4.91 -21.50
C MET A 15 -30.89 4.22 -20.22
N GLY A 16 -31.80 3.65 -19.43
CA GLY A 16 -31.46 2.94 -18.19
C GLY A 16 -30.63 1.69 -18.43
N ILE A 17 -31.00 0.89 -19.44
CA ILE A 17 -30.22 -0.30 -19.84
C ILE A 17 -28.83 0.13 -20.33
N GLY A 18 -28.74 1.18 -21.15
CA GLY A 18 -27.45 1.73 -21.60
C GLY A 18 -26.54 2.17 -20.45
N LEU A 19 -27.10 2.83 -19.43
CA LEU A 19 -26.35 3.26 -18.25
C LEU A 19 -25.82 2.07 -17.44
N VAL A 20 -26.61 1.01 -17.27
CA VAL A 20 -26.17 -0.23 -16.61
C VAL A 20 -25.00 -0.86 -17.37
N PHE A 21 -25.09 -0.99 -18.70
CA PHE A 21 -24.00 -1.55 -19.50
C PHE A 21 -22.71 -0.70 -19.43
N ILE A 22 -22.82 0.63 -19.43
CA ILE A 22 -21.67 1.53 -19.29
C ILE A 22 -21.02 1.39 -17.91
N LEU A 23 -21.82 1.32 -16.84
CA LEU A 23 -21.32 1.13 -15.48
C LEU A 23 -20.73 -0.27 -15.26
N SER A 24 -21.27 -1.32 -15.90
CA SER A 24 -20.69 -2.67 -15.84
C SER A 24 -19.34 -2.77 -16.55
N ILE A 25 -19.15 -2.09 -17.69
CA ILE A 25 -17.86 -2.05 -18.39
C ILE A 25 -16.83 -1.24 -17.61
N LYS A 26 -17.22 -0.06 -17.08
CA LYS A 26 -16.35 0.70 -16.15
C LYS A 26 -16.00 -0.14 -14.93
N GLY A 27 -16.98 -0.78 -14.30
CA GLY A 27 -16.75 -1.66 -13.16
C GLY A 27 -15.80 -2.82 -13.44
N LEU A 28 -15.76 -3.38 -14.65
CA LEU A 28 -14.78 -4.40 -15.03
C LEU A 28 -13.37 -3.84 -15.31
N TYR A 29 -13.29 -2.61 -15.83
CA TYR A 29 -12.02 -1.91 -16.07
C TYR A 29 -11.41 -1.45 -14.75
N ASP A 30 -12.23 -0.81 -13.91
CA ASP A 30 -11.90 -0.39 -12.55
C ASP A 30 -11.66 -1.62 -11.66
N ALA A 31 -12.35 -2.77 -11.86
CA ALA A 31 -12.02 -4.00 -11.12
C ALA A 31 -10.71 -4.63 -11.58
N LYS A 32 -10.22 -4.36 -12.79
CA LYS A 32 -8.88 -4.79 -13.24
C LYS A 32 -7.78 -3.86 -12.70
N GLU A 33 -8.11 -2.58 -12.47
CA GLU A 33 -7.33 -1.66 -11.65
C GLU A 33 -7.35 -2.11 -10.18
N ILE A 34 -8.52 -2.26 -9.55
CA ILE A 34 -8.71 -2.59 -8.13
C ILE A 34 -8.24 -4.02 -7.77
N ALA A 35 -8.41 -5.02 -8.65
CA ALA A 35 -7.83 -6.36 -8.44
C ALA A 35 -6.31 -6.40 -8.72
N GLY A 36 -5.76 -5.35 -9.33
CA GLY A 36 -4.32 -5.06 -9.40
C GLY A 36 -3.82 -4.12 -8.28
N GLU A 37 -4.72 -3.42 -7.60
CA GLU A 37 -4.47 -2.43 -6.54
C GLU A 37 -4.74 -2.98 -5.14
N GLY A 38 -4.43 -4.25 -4.92
CA GLY A 38 -3.90 -4.69 -3.63
C GLY A 38 -2.43 -4.31 -3.44
N ASN A 39 -1.74 -3.84 -4.50
CA ASN A 39 -0.29 -3.59 -4.46
C ASN A 39 0.25 -2.70 -5.61
N LYS A 40 -0.48 -1.69 -6.08
CA LYS A 40 -0.03 -0.86 -7.23
C LYS A 40 -0.30 0.65 -7.14
N THR A 41 -0.41 1.22 -5.95
CA THR A 41 -0.24 2.69 -5.75
C THR A 41 1.04 3.02 -4.98
N ALA A 42 1.96 2.05 -4.85
CA ALA A 42 3.28 2.23 -4.22
C ALA A 42 4.41 1.64 -5.07
N GLN A 43 4.21 1.55 -6.38
CA GLN A 43 5.24 1.09 -7.32
C GLN A 43 5.48 2.11 -8.44
N GLU A 44 5.39 3.39 -8.11
CA GLU A 44 6.20 4.40 -8.77
C GLU A 44 7.34 4.73 -7.80
N ASN A 45 8.55 4.26 -8.14
CA ASN A 45 9.84 4.65 -7.53
C ASN A 45 10.18 4.16 -6.09
N LYS A 46 9.75 2.97 -5.64
CA LYS A 46 10.35 2.34 -4.44
C LYS A 46 11.86 2.06 -4.57
N ALA A 47 12.39 2.00 -5.80
CA ALA A 47 13.82 1.88 -6.05
C ALA A 47 14.61 3.15 -5.67
N ASP A 48 13.98 4.32 -5.66
CA ASP A 48 14.59 5.59 -5.25
C ASP A 48 14.14 6.07 -3.87
N ALA A 49 13.15 5.43 -3.26
CA ALA A 49 12.63 5.81 -1.95
C ALA A 49 13.73 5.77 -0.86
N SER A 50 13.80 6.83 -0.06
CA SER A 50 14.71 6.91 1.08
C SER A 50 14.28 5.95 2.21
N PRO A 51 15.21 5.52 3.09
CA PRO A 51 14.85 4.76 4.29
C PRO A 51 13.77 5.43 5.14
N GLU A 52 13.77 6.77 5.26
CA GLU A 52 12.71 7.50 5.98
C GLU A 52 11.35 7.37 5.30
N GLU A 53 11.29 7.44 3.97
CA GLU A 53 10.03 7.33 3.22
C GLU A 53 9.44 5.93 3.36
N ILE A 54 10.29 4.90 3.26
CA ILE A 54 9.90 3.52 3.48
C ILE A 54 9.43 3.31 4.93
N TYR A 55 10.09 3.94 5.90
CA TYR A 55 9.70 3.89 7.31
C TYR A 55 8.32 4.52 7.55
N LYS A 56 8.09 5.72 6.99
CA LYS A 56 6.80 6.42 7.08
C LYS A 56 5.67 5.63 6.45
N ALA A 57 5.93 4.99 5.31
CA ALA A 57 4.92 4.22 4.60
C ALA A 57 4.57 2.89 5.27
N ASN A 58 5.54 2.21 5.91
CA ASN A 58 5.36 0.80 6.31
C ASN A 58 5.59 0.51 7.80
N CYS A 59 6.28 1.38 8.54
CA CYS A 59 6.81 1.05 9.87
C CYS A 59 6.26 1.95 10.99
N VAL A 60 5.92 3.21 10.69
CA VAL A 60 5.44 4.21 11.68
C VAL A 60 4.26 3.71 12.49
N THR A 61 3.30 3.01 11.87
CA THR A 61 2.09 2.53 12.57
C THR A 61 2.41 1.63 13.76
N CYS A 62 3.53 0.88 13.70
CA CYS A 62 3.93 -0.02 14.78
C CYS A 62 5.05 0.56 15.65
N HIS A 63 6.02 1.23 15.05
CA HIS A 63 7.23 1.69 15.72
C HIS A 63 7.20 3.18 16.13
N GLY A 64 6.12 3.90 15.79
CA GLY A 64 5.90 5.30 16.16
C GLY A 64 6.56 6.31 15.23
N GLU A 65 6.09 7.55 15.22
CA GLU A 65 6.69 8.62 14.40
C GLU A 65 8.10 8.99 14.85
N ASN A 66 8.38 8.82 16.15
CA ASN A 66 9.65 9.15 16.78
C ASN A 66 10.45 7.90 17.18
N TYR A 67 10.13 6.75 16.58
CA TYR A 67 10.80 5.46 16.84
C TYR A 67 10.68 4.97 18.29
N GLU A 68 9.68 5.49 19.01
CA GLU A 68 9.42 5.25 20.43
C GLU A 68 8.81 3.86 20.71
N GLY A 69 8.25 3.22 19.68
CA GLY A 69 7.49 1.99 19.80
C GLY A 69 6.05 2.24 20.23
N VAL A 70 5.09 1.66 19.51
CA VAL A 70 3.65 1.74 19.83
C VAL A 70 3.11 0.33 20.03
N SER A 71 3.02 -0.43 18.94
CA SER A 71 2.67 -1.85 18.95
C SER A 71 3.90 -2.74 18.72
N GLY A 72 4.89 -2.22 18.01
CA GLY A 72 6.22 -2.79 17.88
C GLY A 72 7.19 -2.17 18.89
N PRO A 73 8.37 -2.79 19.10
CA PRO A 73 9.37 -2.29 20.03
C PRO A 73 9.95 -0.94 19.59
N LYS A 74 10.51 -0.21 20.56
CA LYS A 74 11.29 1.01 20.34
C LYS A 74 12.48 0.72 19.41
N LEU A 75 12.68 1.56 18.38
CA LEU A 75 13.84 1.46 17.47
C LEU A 75 14.97 2.44 17.82
N LYS A 76 14.71 3.47 18.62
CA LYS A 76 15.77 4.33 19.18
C LYS A 76 16.75 3.52 20.03
N GLY A 77 18.04 3.57 19.68
CA GLY A 77 19.12 2.85 20.33
C GLY A 77 19.20 1.37 19.94
N VAL A 78 18.47 0.93 18.90
CA VAL A 78 18.49 -0.49 18.49
C VAL A 78 19.87 -0.94 18.02
N GLY A 79 20.68 -0.04 17.46
CA GLY A 79 22.07 -0.31 17.07
C GLY A 79 23.02 -0.59 18.23
N ASP A 80 22.65 -0.23 19.46
CA ASP A 80 23.43 -0.55 20.66
C ASP A 80 23.22 -2.01 21.11
N HIS A 81 22.13 -2.64 20.65
CA HIS A 81 21.72 -3.99 21.04
C HIS A 81 21.79 -5.01 19.92
N LEU A 82 21.60 -4.58 18.67
CA LEU A 82 21.61 -5.43 17.48
C LEU A 82 22.61 -4.92 16.46
N ASP A 83 23.35 -5.83 15.84
CA ASP A 83 24.20 -5.48 14.71
C ASP A 83 23.38 -5.25 13.42
N LYS A 84 23.98 -4.56 12.45
CA LYS A 84 23.33 -4.25 11.16
C LYS A 84 22.81 -5.50 10.44
N GLY A 85 23.54 -6.63 10.51
CA GLY A 85 23.14 -7.89 9.89
C GLY A 85 21.92 -8.51 10.58
N GLN A 86 21.86 -8.46 11.91
CA GLN A 86 20.68 -8.87 12.67
C GLN A 86 19.46 -8.01 12.37
N ILE A 87 19.64 -6.68 12.28
CA ILE A 87 18.57 -5.74 11.91
C ILE A 87 18.07 -6.06 10.50
N LYS A 88 18.98 -6.25 9.53
CA LYS A 88 18.64 -6.64 8.15
C LYS A 88 17.81 -7.91 8.11
N GLU A 89 18.26 -8.96 8.80
CA GLU A 89 17.56 -10.24 8.83
C GLU A 89 16.15 -10.10 9.40
N LYS A 90 15.96 -9.27 10.43
CA LYS A 90 14.63 -9.02 11.03
C LYS A 90 13.72 -8.21 10.12
N ILE A 91 14.25 -7.27 9.36
CA ILE A 91 13.46 -6.54 8.36
C ILE A 91 13.08 -7.45 7.19
N GLU A 92 13.99 -8.32 6.75
CA GLU A 92 13.76 -9.25 5.64
C GLU A 92 12.76 -10.35 6.00
N LYS A 93 12.97 -11.03 7.13
CA LYS A 93 12.16 -12.19 7.55
C LYS A 93 10.94 -11.81 8.39
N GLY A 94 10.91 -10.60 8.94
CA GLY A 94 9.92 -10.22 9.96
C GLY A 94 10.06 -11.04 11.24
N GLY A 95 8.98 -11.12 12.02
CA GLY A 95 8.87 -11.94 13.23
C GLY A 95 8.14 -11.25 14.38
N ASN A 96 7.59 -12.04 15.33
CA ASN A 96 6.87 -11.53 16.51
C ASN A 96 5.77 -10.51 16.18
N GLY A 97 5.05 -10.71 15.07
CA GLY A 97 4.00 -9.79 14.60
C GLY A 97 4.47 -8.72 13.60
N MET A 98 5.78 -8.59 13.35
CA MET A 98 6.31 -7.78 12.26
C MET A 98 6.22 -8.55 10.93
N PRO A 99 5.51 -8.03 9.90
CA PRO A 99 5.41 -8.69 8.61
C PRO A 99 6.73 -8.60 7.81
N ALA A 100 6.99 -9.61 6.98
CA ALA A 100 8.11 -9.66 6.06
C ALA A 100 7.84 -8.88 4.77
N GLY A 101 8.88 -8.54 4.02
CA GLY A 101 8.74 -7.96 2.67
C GLY A 101 8.29 -6.50 2.62
N LEU A 102 8.39 -5.77 3.74
CA LEU A 102 8.06 -4.33 3.79
C LEU A 102 9.08 -3.45 3.05
N VAL A 103 10.31 -3.94 2.91
CA VAL A 103 11.43 -3.22 2.29
C VAL A 103 11.91 -4.01 1.07
N PRO A 104 12.09 -3.37 -0.10
CA PRO A 104 12.69 -4.03 -1.26
C PRO A 104 14.06 -4.62 -0.93
N ALA A 105 14.39 -5.78 -1.49
CA ALA A 105 15.64 -6.49 -1.18
C ALA A 105 16.90 -5.62 -1.39
N GLU A 106 16.88 -4.77 -2.42
CA GLU A 106 17.95 -3.83 -2.77
C GLU A 106 18.15 -2.72 -1.72
N LYS A 107 17.12 -2.40 -0.94
CA LYS A 107 17.13 -1.34 0.09
C LYS A 107 17.28 -1.88 1.51
N LEU A 108 17.33 -3.20 1.69
CA LEU A 108 17.47 -3.81 3.01
C LEU A 108 18.75 -3.36 3.72
N ASP A 109 19.86 -3.25 3.00
CA ASP A 109 21.14 -2.82 3.58
C ASP A 109 21.15 -1.35 3.99
N ASP A 110 20.50 -0.49 3.22
CA ASP A 110 20.37 0.93 3.53
C ASP A 110 19.41 1.15 4.70
N MET A 111 18.28 0.45 4.71
CA MET A 111 17.32 0.50 5.80
C MET A 111 17.94 -0.02 7.10
N ALA A 112 18.64 -1.16 7.07
CA ALA A 112 19.27 -1.71 8.28
C ALA A 112 20.34 -0.78 8.84
N LYS A 113 21.12 -0.12 7.95
CA LYS A 113 22.10 0.89 8.37
C LYS A 113 21.39 2.07 9.04
N TRP A 114 20.41 2.63 8.38
CA TRP A 114 19.66 3.78 8.89
C TRP A 114 19.00 3.49 10.24
N VAL A 115 18.33 2.34 10.37
CA VAL A 115 17.71 1.90 11.65
C VAL A 115 18.77 1.75 12.75
N SER A 116 19.96 1.22 12.44
CA SER A 116 21.05 1.08 13.42
C SER A 116 21.60 2.41 13.94
N GLU A 117 21.45 3.50 13.18
CA GLU A 117 21.94 4.83 13.54
C GLU A 117 20.91 5.67 14.32
N LEU A 118 19.69 5.15 14.52
CA LEU A 118 18.63 5.81 15.29
C LEU A 118 18.98 5.85 16.78
N LYS A 119 18.97 7.05 17.37
CA LYS A 119 19.26 7.32 18.79
C LYS A 119 18.02 7.75 19.56
#